data_AF-A0A2I0J7U8-F1
#
_entry.id   AF-A0A2I0J7U8-F1
#
_cell.length_a   1.000
_cell.length_b   1.000
_cell.length_c   1.000
_cell.angle_alpha   90.00
_cell.angle_beta   90.00
_cell.angle_gamma   90.00
#
_symmetry.space_group_name_H-M   'P 1'
#
loop_
_entity.id
_entity.type
_entity.pdbx_description
1 polymer ?
#
loop_
_entity_poly.entity_id
_entity_poly.type
_entity_poly.pdbx_seq_one_letter_code
_entity_poly.pdbx_strand_id
1 'polypeptide(L)'
;MARQSDAFIALPGGYGTLEELLEVITWAQLGIHDKPVGLLNVDGYYNSLLSFIDKAVEEGFISPSARHIIVSAPTAMELVKKMEEYFPRHERVASKLSWEMEQLGYSPKCSISR
;
A
#
# COMPACT_ATOMS: atom_id res chain seq x y z
N MET A 1 -2.72 1.48 11.83
CA MET A 1 -3.60 2.20 10.88
C MET A 1 -4.34 1.24 9.94
N ALA A 2 -3.63 0.33 9.26
CA ALA A 2 -4.19 -0.48 8.18
C ALA A 2 -5.39 -1.38 8.50
N ARG A 3 -5.60 -1.82 9.75
CA ARG A 3 -6.75 -2.69 10.11
C ARG A 3 -8.10 -1.96 10.11
N GLN A 4 -8.11 -0.65 10.36
CA GLN A 4 -9.33 0.14 10.57
C GLN A 4 -9.62 1.10 9.41
N SER A 5 -8.83 1.07 8.34
CA SER A 5 -9.03 1.89 7.15
C SER A 5 -9.59 1.06 6.01
N ASP A 6 -10.40 1.65 5.14
CA ASP A 6 -10.83 1.03 3.87
C ASP A 6 -9.94 1.47 2.69
N ALA A 7 -9.16 2.51 2.89
CA ALA A 7 -8.31 3.15 1.90
C ALA A 7 -7.15 3.91 2.57
N PHE A 8 -6.11 4.24 1.80
CA PHE A 8 -5.01 5.11 2.23
C PHE A 8 -4.90 6.29 1.27
N ILE A 9 -4.69 7.50 1.81
CA ILE A 9 -4.45 8.70 1.00
C ILE A 9 -3.22 9.42 1.55
N ALA A 10 -2.23 9.68 0.70
CA ALA A 10 -1.11 10.55 1.01
C ALA A 10 -1.35 11.96 0.45
N LEU A 11 -1.24 12.95 1.34
CA LEU A 11 -1.18 14.37 1.00
C LEU A 11 0.30 14.79 0.86
N PRO A 12 0.60 15.91 0.17
CA PRO A 12 1.97 16.44 0.09
C PRO A 12 2.64 16.50 1.46
N GLY A 13 3.82 15.89 1.56
CA GLY A 13 4.51 15.68 2.82
C GLY A 13 5.95 15.22 2.62
N GLY A 14 6.76 15.30 3.67
CA GLY A 14 8.18 14.96 3.62
C GLY A 14 8.48 13.47 3.73
N TYR A 15 9.67 13.14 4.25
CA TYR A 15 10.14 11.76 4.33
C TYR A 15 9.24 10.81 5.11
N GLY A 16 8.63 11.26 6.21
CA GLY A 16 7.70 10.42 6.98
C GLY A 16 6.51 9.96 6.14
N THR A 17 5.89 10.87 5.38
CA THR A 17 4.77 10.54 4.50
C THR A 17 5.19 9.59 3.37
N LEU A 18 6.39 9.77 2.82
CA LEU A 18 6.89 8.89 1.75
C LEU A 18 7.20 7.49 2.27
N GLU A 19 7.73 7.38 3.49
CA GLU A 19 8.03 6.10 4.13
C GLU A 19 6.74 5.31 4.39
N GLU A 20 5.74 5.93 5.02
CA GLU A 20 4.42 5.31 5.25
C GLU A 20 3.72 4.93 3.94
N LEU A 21 3.83 5.78 2.90
CA LEU A 21 3.27 5.51 1.58
C LEU A 21 3.90 4.27 0.93
N LEU A 22 5.22 4.16 0.95
CA LEU A 22 5.93 3.03 0.35
C LEU A 22 5.68 1.73 1.12
N GLU A 23 5.49 1.80 2.44
CA GLU A 23 5.11 0.65 3.26
C GLU A 23 3.75 0.09 2.83
N VAL A 24 2.71 0.94 2.71
CA VAL A 24 1.37 0.47 2.30
C VAL A 24 1.32 -0.01 0.85
N ILE A 25 2.11 0.58 -0.05
CA ILE A 25 2.25 0.07 -1.43
C ILE A 25 2.88 -1.32 -1.41
N THR A 26 3.91 -1.53 -0.60
CA THR A 26 4.59 -2.82 -0.48
C THR A 26 3.65 -3.89 0.08
N TRP A 27 2.82 -3.56 1.06
CA TRP A 27 1.82 -4.49 1.60
C TRP A 27 0.74 -4.85 0.59
N ALA A 28 0.29 -3.89 -0.23
CA ALA A 28 -0.58 -4.20 -1.36
C ALA A 28 0.11 -5.18 -2.32
N GLN A 29 1.34 -4.89 -2.73
CA GLN A 29 2.11 -5.77 -3.64
C GLN A 29 2.31 -7.19 -3.09
N LEU A 30 2.52 -7.35 -1.79
CA LEU A 30 2.64 -8.65 -1.11
C LEU A 30 1.29 -9.37 -0.97
N GLY A 31 0.17 -8.74 -1.35
CA GLY A 31 -1.17 -9.28 -1.23
C GLY A 31 -1.71 -9.31 0.20
N ILE A 32 -1.11 -8.52 1.10
CA ILE A 32 -1.55 -8.39 2.50
C ILE A 32 -2.87 -7.61 2.56
N HIS A 33 -3.09 -6.65 1.68
CA HIS A 33 -4.38 -5.99 1.55
C HIS A 33 -4.70 -5.58 0.11
N ASP A 34 -5.99 -5.42 -0.15
CA ASP A 34 -6.53 -5.05 -1.46
C ASP A 34 -7.07 -3.60 -1.49
N LYS A 35 -6.77 -2.81 -0.45
CA LYS A 35 -7.25 -1.43 -0.26
C LYS A 35 -6.59 -0.46 -1.25
N PRO A 36 -7.33 0.51 -1.82
CA PRO A 36 -6.78 1.52 -2.72
C PRO A 36 -5.78 2.44 -2.01
N VAL A 37 -4.70 2.79 -2.70
CA VAL A 37 -3.68 3.75 -2.25
C VAL A 37 -3.73 4.98 -3.14
N GLY A 38 -4.17 6.11 -2.58
CA GLY A 38 -4.38 7.37 -3.26
C GLY A 38 -3.27 8.40 -3.01
N LEU A 39 -2.89 9.13 -4.06
CA LEU A 39 -2.04 10.32 -3.97
C LEU A 39 -2.85 11.56 -4.36
N LEU A 40 -2.99 12.50 -3.42
CA LEU A 40 -3.55 13.80 -3.72
C LEU A 40 -2.46 14.70 -4.32
N ASN A 41 -2.41 14.76 -5.64
CA ASN A 41 -1.34 15.38 -6.41
C ASN A 41 -1.55 16.89 -6.61
N VAL A 42 -1.59 17.64 -5.51
CA VAL A 42 -1.75 19.11 -5.51
C VAL A 42 -0.57 19.75 -6.23
N ASP A 43 -0.85 20.63 -7.20
CA ASP A 43 0.15 21.37 -7.99
C ASP A 43 1.27 20.50 -8.60
N GLY A 44 0.99 19.21 -8.84
CA GLY A 44 1.97 18.28 -9.40
C GLY A 44 3.07 17.84 -8.41
N TYR A 45 2.86 17.98 -7.10
CA TYR A 45 3.82 17.60 -6.06
C TYR A 45 4.41 16.19 -6.24
N TYR A 46 3.60 15.22 -6.62
CA TYR A 46 4.00 13.81 -6.81
C TYR A 46 4.43 13.48 -8.25
N ASN A 47 4.53 14.43 -9.18
CA ASN A 47 4.88 14.15 -10.58
C ASN A 47 6.22 13.43 -10.70
N SER A 48 7.26 13.90 -10.01
CA SER A 48 8.59 13.26 -10.05
C SER A 48 8.57 11.86 -9.44
N LEU A 49 7.79 11.64 -8.38
CA LEU A 49 7.63 10.32 -7.77
C LEU A 49 6.93 9.36 -8.74
N LEU A 50 5.85 9.80 -9.38
CA LEU A 50 5.12 9.00 -10.36
C LEU A 50 6.01 8.67 -11.56
N SER A 51 6.78 9.62 -12.08
CA SER A 51 7.76 9.37 -13.15
C SER A 51 8.86 8.39 -12.73
N PHE A 52 9.34 8.47 -11.48
CA PHE A 52 10.32 7.51 -10.96
C PHE A 52 9.75 6.09 -10.92
N ILE A 53 8.51 5.93 -10.47
CA ILE A 53 7.82 4.63 -10.44
C ILE A 53 7.58 4.12 -11.86
N ASP A 54 7.18 4.98 -12.79
CA ASP A 54 7.03 4.61 -14.22
C ASP A 54 8.36 4.09 -14.79
N LYS A 55 9.49 4.73 -14.45
CA LYS A 55 10.81 4.27 -14.86
C LYS A 55 11.18 2.93 -14.22
N ALA A 56 10.86 2.72 -12.95
CA ALA A 56 11.08 1.44 -12.28
C ALA A 56 10.25 0.30 -12.90
N VAL A 57 9.08 0.61 -13.48
CA VAL A 57 8.30 -0.35 -14.28
C VAL A 57 8.99 -0.66 -15.61
N GLU A 58 9.46 0.37 -16.32
CA GLU A 58 10.18 0.23 -17.59
C GLU A 58 11.45 -0.64 -17.43
N GLU A 59 12.20 -0.43 -16.36
CA GLU A 59 13.42 -1.19 -16.04
C GLU A 59 13.13 -2.58 -15.44
N GLY A 60 11.86 -2.94 -15.24
CA GLY A 60 11.47 -4.27 -14.76
C GLY A 60 11.61 -4.50 -13.25
N PHE A 61 11.89 -3.46 -12.46
CA PHE A 61 11.91 -3.56 -10.99
C PHE A 61 10.51 -3.62 -10.37
N ILE A 62 9.52 -3.01 -11.04
CA ILE A 62 8.11 -3.04 -10.64
C ILE A 62 7.31 -3.69 -11.77
N SER A 63 6.42 -4.63 -11.44
CA SER A 63 5.55 -5.23 -12.46
C SER A 63 4.56 -4.18 -12.99
N PRO A 64 4.18 -4.24 -14.28
CA PRO A 64 3.15 -3.35 -14.82
C PRO A 64 1.82 -3.42 -14.06
N SER A 65 1.51 -4.58 -13.48
CA SER A 65 0.30 -4.78 -12.68
C SER A 65 0.39 -4.09 -11.31
N ALA A 66 1.56 -4.11 -10.64
CA ALA A 66 1.81 -3.41 -9.39
C ALA A 66 1.78 -1.88 -9.54
N ARG A 67 2.08 -1.34 -10.74
CA ARG A 67 1.96 0.09 -11.02
C ARG A 67 0.56 0.66 -10.77
N HIS A 68 -0.46 -0.19 -10.94
CA HIS A 68 -1.85 0.18 -10.77
C HIS A 68 -2.31 0.22 -9.31
N ILE A 69 -1.46 -0.16 -8.34
CA ILE A 69 -1.76 -0.01 -6.90
C ILE A 69 -2.00 1.47 -6.55
N ILE A 70 -1.27 2.38 -7.20
CA ILE A 70 -1.31 3.81 -6.92
C ILE A 70 -2.35 4.49 -7.82
N VAL A 71 -3.32 5.15 -7.19
CA VAL A 71 -4.29 6.04 -7.84
C VAL A 71 -3.89 7.49 -7.54
N SER A 72 -3.88 8.37 -8.54
CA SER A 72 -3.60 9.79 -8.32
C SER A 72 -4.63 10.71 -8.97
N ALA A 73 -4.87 11.84 -8.33
CA ALA A 73 -5.68 12.93 -8.87
C ALA A 73 -5.29 14.27 -8.23
N PRO A 74 -5.48 15.39 -8.93
CA PRO A 74 -5.15 16.73 -8.42
C PRO A 74 -6.14 17.24 -7.36
N THR A 75 -7.34 16.67 -7.27
CA THR A 75 -8.38 17.11 -6.33
C THR A 75 -8.90 15.95 -5.49
N ALA A 76 -9.34 16.25 -4.26
CA ALA A 76 -9.85 15.23 -3.34
C ALA A 76 -11.10 14.53 -3.91
N MET A 77 -12.01 15.28 -4.53
CA MET A 77 -13.23 14.73 -5.12
C MET A 77 -12.92 13.76 -6.26
N GLU A 78 -12.01 14.11 -7.16
CA GLU A 78 -11.59 13.22 -8.24
C GLU A 78 -10.85 11.99 -7.70
N LEU A 79 -10.02 12.17 -6.67
CA LEU A 79 -9.28 11.07 -6.06
C LEU A 79 -10.23 10.03 -5.45
N VAL A 80 -11.17 10.47 -4.61
CA VAL A 80 -12.15 9.59 -3.96
C VAL A 80 -12.95 8.82 -5.02
N LYS A 81 -13.45 9.50 -6.05
CA LYS A 81 -14.19 8.85 -7.14
C LYS A 81 -13.37 7.75 -7.82
N LYS A 82 -12.10 8.02 -8.17
CA LYS A 82 -11.21 7.00 -8.76
C LYS A 82 -10.94 5.83 -7.81
N MET A 83 -10.87 6.10 -6.51
CA MET A 83 -10.64 5.07 -5.49
C MET A 83 -11.88 4.20 -5.25
N GLU A 84 -13.10 4.73 -5.39
CA GLU A 84 -14.33 3.95 -5.36
C GLU A 84 -14.46 3.00 -6.56
N GLU A 85 -13.91 3.39 -7.71
CA GLU A 85 -13.85 2.58 -8.94
C GLU A 85 -12.65 1.61 -8.96
N TYR A 86 -11.82 1.62 -7.91
CA TYR A 86 -10.61 0.80 -7.84
C TYR A 86 -10.94 -0.68 -7.63
N PHE A 87 -10.28 -1.53 -8.41
CA PHE A 87 -10.24 -2.98 -8.20
C PHE A 87 -8.79 -3.45 -8.20
N PRO A 88 -8.38 -4.37 -7.31
CA PRO A 88 -7.02 -4.91 -7.30
C PRO A 88 -6.73 -5.64 -8.62
N ARG A 89 -5.80 -5.10 -9.41
CA ARG A 89 -5.37 -5.68 -10.69
C ARG A 89 -3.97 -6.31 -10.64
N HIS A 90 -3.29 -6.23 -9.49
CA HIS A 90 -1.94 -6.75 -9.35
C HIS A 90 -1.95 -8.24 -9.04
N GLU A 91 -1.04 -8.99 -9.68
CA GLU A 91 -0.78 -10.38 -9.31
C GLU A 91 -0.05 -10.39 -7.96
N ARG A 92 -0.53 -11.22 -7.02
CA ARG A 92 0.11 -11.35 -5.71
C ARG A 92 1.50 -11.96 -5.91
N VAL A 93 2.53 -11.27 -5.45
CA VAL A 93 3.91 -11.75 -5.55
C VAL A 93 4.17 -12.91 -4.56
N ALA A 94 3.40 -13.00 -3.47
CA ALA A 94 3.52 -14.05 -2.46
C ALA A 94 2.26 -14.93 -2.39
N SER A 95 2.47 -16.22 -2.10
CA SER A 95 1.38 -17.16 -1.77
C SER A 95 0.73 -16.76 -0.43
N LYS A 96 -0.42 -16.09 -0.52
CA LYS A 96 -1.42 -15.86 0.55
C LYS A 96 -0.82 -15.55 1.93
N LEU A 97 -0.24 -14.36 2.10
CA LEU A 97 0.05 -13.80 3.42
C LEU A 97 -1.27 -13.29 4.03
N SER A 98 -1.80 -13.95 5.06
CA SER A 98 -2.95 -13.51 5.85
C SER A 98 -2.51 -12.57 6.96
N TRP A 99 -3.41 -11.68 7.42
CA TRP A 99 -3.23 -10.77 8.57
C TRP A 99 -3.12 -11.48 9.94
N GLU A 100 -2.66 -12.73 9.98
CA GLU A 100 -2.33 -13.43 11.21
C GLU A 100 -0.94 -12.99 11.64
N MET A 101 -0.85 -11.77 12.19
CA MET A 101 0.20 -11.46 13.15
C MET A 101 0.09 -12.54 14.22
N GLU A 102 1.13 -13.36 14.35
CA GLU A 102 1.25 -14.36 15.40
C GLU A 102 0.77 -13.71 16.71
N GLN A 103 -0.33 -14.24 17.23
CA GLN A 103 -0.55 -14.27 18.67
C GLN A 103 0.62 -15.08 19.21
N LEU A 104 1.79 -14.45 19.38
CA LEU A 104 2.84 -14.92 20.27
C LEU A 104 2.27 -14.79 21.67
N GLY A 105 1.37 -15.72 21.96
CA GLY A 105 0.84 -16.00 23.26
C GLY A 105 2.04 -16.25 24.16
N TYR A 106 2.22 -15.36 25.11
CA TYR A 106 3.00 -15.63 26.29
C TYR A 106 2.36 -16.85 26.94
N SER A 107 2.89 -18.04 26.69
CA SER A 107 2.46 -19.26 27.37
C SER A 107 2.82 -19.12 28.85
N PRO A 108 1.85 -19.09 29.78
CA PRO A 108 2.16 -19.09 31.18
C PRO A 108 2.55 -20.51 31.59
N LYS A 109 3.83 -20.67 31.97
CA LYS A 109 4.37 -21.71 32.86
C LYS A 109 4.16 -23.16 32.43
N CYS A 110 5.24 -23.77 31.94
CA CYS A 110 5.44 -25.22 32.01
C CYS A 110 5.53 -25.65 33.49
N SER A 111 4.45 -26.22 34.02
CA SER A 111 4.47 -27.00 35.27
C SER A 111 4.85 -28.43 34.93
N ILE A 112 6.10 -28.82 35.18
CA ILE A 112 6.48 -30.24 35.25
C ILE A 112 6.28 -30.66 36.70
N SER A 113 5.28 -31.52 36.91
CA SER A 113 5.08 -32.28 38.13
C SER A 113 6.13 -33.39 38.24
N ARG A 114 6.85 -33.43 39.35
CA ARG A 114 7.16 -34.64 40.12
C ARG A 114 7.20 -34.29 41.59
#